data_AF-A0A249SZK5-F1
#
_entry.id   AF-A0A249SZK5-F1
#
_cell.length_a   1.000
_cell.length_b   1.000
_cell.length_c   1.000
_cell.angle_alpha   90.00
_cell.angle_beta   90.00
_cell.angle_gamma   90.00
#
_symmetry.space_group_name_H-M   'P 1'
#
loop_
_entity.id
_entity.type
_entity.pdbx_description
1 polymer ?
#
loop_
_entity_poly.entity_id
_entity_poly.type
_entity_poly.pdbx_seq_one_letter_code
_entity_poly.pdbx_strand_id
1 'polypeptide(L)'
;MLKLKRKTKRKILKAIIPCVLVAALASIMLKSIIEKEHLNSNKGITTGTVTFFARDQKGLGGRIHYQYNIKGVIFENVSANRQMNADKGYLMVNKSFPVVYDTTKPGVSVIVTTPAQFENYSIELPDSLKWIRDLMSE
;
A
#
# COMPACT_ATOMS: atom_id res chain seq x y z
N MET A 1 -55.97 0.21 -8.51
CA MET A 1 -55.07 -0.11 -7.37
C MET A 1 -53.59 -0.38 -7.71
N LEU A 2 -53.20 -0.77 -8.94
CA LEU A 2 -51.80 -1.09 -9.27
C LEU A 2 -50.82 0.11 -9.29
N LYS A 3 -51.29 1.34 -9.52
CA LYS A 3 -50.43 2.55 -9.60
C LYS A 3 -49.86 3.00 -8.24
N LEU A 4 -50.55 2.75 -7.12
CA LEU A 4 -50.05 3.12 -5.78
C LEU A 4 -48.88 2.23 -5.32
N LYS A 5 -48.94 0.92 -5.55
CA LYS A 5 -47.85 -0.02 -5.18
C LYS A 5 -46.50 0.32 -5.85
N ARG A 6 -46.52 0.90 -7.06
CA ARG A 6 -45.29 1.30 -7.78
C ARG A 6 -44.60 2.53 -7.18
N LYS A 7 -45.35 3.49 -6.60
CA LYS A 7 -44.77 4.70 -6.00
C LYS A 7 -44.07 4.39 -4.67
N THR A 8 -44.64 3.51 -3.85
CA THR A 8 -44.05 3.15 -2.54
C THR A 8 -42.75 2.36 -2.70
N LYS A 9 -42.69 1.39 -3.62
CA LYS A 9 -41.47 0.62 -3.91
C LYS A 9 -40.29 1.51 -4.34
N ARG A 10 -40.54 2.55 -5.14
CA ARG A 10 -39.50 3.49 -5.59
C ARG A 10 -38.93 4.36 -4.46
N LYS A 11 -39.74 4.70 -3.44
CA LYS A 11 -39.25 5.46 -2.27
C LYS A 11 -38.36 4.60 -1.37
N ILE A 12 -38.77 3.36 -1.13
CA ILE A 12 -37.99 2.40 -0.32
C ILE A 12 -36.66 2.07 -1.02
N LEU A 13 -36.68 1.80 -2.33
CA LEU A 13 -35.45 1.51 -3.08
C LEU A 13 -34.45 2.68 -3.03
N LYS A 14 -34.93 3.93 -3.15
CA LYS A 14 -34.08 5.12 -3.04
C LYS A 14 -33.47 5.31 -1.64
N ALA A 15 -34.10 4.81 -0.59
CA ALA A 15 -33.58 4.87 0.78
C ALA A 15 -32.58 3.75 1.09
N ILE A 16 -32.71 2.57 0.46
CA ILE A 16 -31.81 1.43 0.69
C ILE A 16 -30.46 1.63 -0.02
N ILE A 17 -30.46 2.16 -1.24
CA ILE A 17 -29.25 2.38 -2.05
C ILE A 17 -28.13 3.13 -1.29
N PRO A 18 -28.38 4.29 -0.64
CA PRO A 18 -27.32 4.98 0.09
C PRO A 18 -26.78 4.19 1.29
N CYS A 19 -27.65 3.46 2.02
CA CYS A 19 -27.19 2.63 3.13
C CYS A 19 -26.28 1.49 2.66
N VAL A 20 -26.62 0.84 1.54
CA VAL A 20 -25.78 -0.21 0.95
C VAL A 20 -24.43 0.36 0.49
N LEU A 21 -24.42 1.56 -0.12
CA LEU A 21 -23.18 2.23 -0.52
C LEU A 21 -22.29 2.57 0.68
N VAL A 22 -22.86 3.12 1.76
CA VAL A 22 -22.10 3.44 2.98
C VAL A 22 -21.53 2.16 3.62
N ALA A 23 -22.33 1.09 3.69
CA ALA A 23 -21.87 -0.19 4.23
C ALA A 23 -20.72 -0.79 3.39
N ALA A 24 -20.80 -0.69 2.05
CA ALA A 24 -19.74 -1.14 1.16
C ALA A 24 -18.44 -0.33 1.33
N LEU A 25 -18.53 0.98 1.53
CA LEU A 25 -17.35 1.81 1.81
C LEU A 25 -16.74 1.48 3.18
N ALA A 26 -17.57 1.27 4.20
CA ALA A 26 -17.11 0.91 5.53
C ALA A 26 -16.38 -0.44 5.54
N SER A 27 -16.86 -1.44 4.79
CA SER A 27 -16.20 -2.75 4.72
C SER A 27 -14.81 -2.70 4.05
N ILE A 28 -14.63 -1.85 3.03
CA ILE A 28 -13.33 -1.61 2.39
C ILE A 28 -12.34 -0.96 3.38
N MET A 29 -12.81 0.04 4.14
CA MET A 29 -11.98 0.71 5.15
C MET A 29 -11.57 -0.25 6.28
N LEU A 30 -12.51 -1.04 6.80
CA LEU A 30 -12.26 -2.06 7.81
C LEU A 30 -11.20 -3.06 7.34
N LYS A 31 -11.34 -3.59 6.11
CA LYS A 31 -10.37 -4.51 5.53
C LYS A 31 -8.95 -3.92 5.52
N SER A 32 -8.82 -2.65 5.15
CA SER A 32 -7.53 -1.94 5.11
C SER A 32 -6.89 -1.77 6.49
N ILE A 33 -7.69 -1.58 7.54
CA ILE A 33 -7.20 -1.49 8.93
C ILE A 33 -6.73 -2.86 9.40
N ILE A 34 -7.52 -3.90 9.17
CA ILE A 34 -7.19 -5.27 9.55
C ILE A 34 -5.90 -5.73 8.88
N GLU A 35 -5.71 -5.44 7.58
CA GLU A 35 -4.48 -5.80 6.86
C GLU A 35 -3.23 -5.13 7.46
N LYS A 36 -3.33 -3.87 7.90
CA LYS A 36 -2.21 -3.17 8.57
C LYS A 36 -1.88 -3.79 9.92
N GLU A 37 -2.89 -4.12 10.70
CA GLU A 37 -2.72 -4.72 12.02
C GLU A 37 -2.18 -6.16 11.91
N HIS A 38 -2.60 -6.89 10.88
CA HIS A 38 -2.11 -8.23 10.60
C HIS A 38 -0.64 -8.23 10.18
N LEU A 39 -0.22 -7.26 9.36
CA LEU A 39 1.20 -7.07 9.01
C LEU A 39 2.04 -6.80 10.27
N ASN A 40 1.54 -6.04 11.24
CA ASN A 40 2.27 -5.74 12.46
C ASN A 40 2.40 -6.93 13.42
N SER A 41 1.39 -7.80 13.48
CA SER A 41 1.40 -8.96 14.38
C SER A 41 2.21 -10.15 13.84
N ASN A 42 2.23 -10.34 12.51
CA ASN A 42 2.87 -11.49 11.87
C ASN A 42 3.97 -11.09 10.88
N LYS A 43 4.75 -10.05 11.19
CA LYS A 43 5.80 -9.54 10.28
C LYS A 43 6.98 -10.50 10.11
N GLY A 44 7.32 -10.75 8.86
CA GLY A 44 8.61 -11.24 8.41
C GLY A 44 9.37 -10.13 7.69
N ILE A 45 10.69 -10.21 7.70
CA ILE A 45 11.56 -9.28 6.97
C ILE A 45 12.36 -10.10 5.95
N THR A 46 12.42 -9.60 4.72
CA THR A 46 13.28 -10.14 3.65
C THR A 46 13.89 -8.97 2.87
N THR A 47 14.67 -9.28 1.84
CA THR A 47 15.19 -8.29 0.90
C THR A 47 14.38 -8.35 -0.40
N GLY A 48 13.93 -7.19 -0.87
CA GLY A 48 13.29 -7.04 -2.17
C GLY A 48 14.06 -6.08 -3.06
N THR A 49 13.89 -6.22 -4.36
CA THR A 49 14.50 -5.34 -5.38
C THR A 49 13.42 -4.51 -6.04
N VAL A 50 13.65 -3.21 -6.16
CA VAL A 50 12.77 -2.32 -6.93
C VAL A 50 12.94 -2.62 -8.41
N THR A 51 11.85 -3.00 -9.07
CA THR A 51 11.84 -3.33 -10.50
C THR A 51 11.46 -2.13 -11.35
N PHE A 52 10.61 -1.25 -10.84
CA PHE A 52 10.12 -0.10 -11.58
C PHE A 52 9.65 1.02 -10.64
N PHE A 53 9.73 2.26 -11.11
CA PHE A 53 9.18 3.43 -10.42
C PHE A 53 8.24 4.19 -11.33
N ALA A 54 6.99 4.39 -10.89
CA ALA A 54 6.00 5.17 -11.60
C ALA A 54 5.78 6.50 -10.88
N ARG A 55 6.07 7.62 -11.55
CA ARG A 55 5.72 8.95 -11.04
C ARG A 55 4.21 9.13 -10.96
N ASP A 56 3.71 9.69 -9.86
CA ASP A 56 2.32 10.12 -9.80
C ASP A 56 2.14 11.43 -10.59
N GLN A 57 1.16 11.49 -11.49
CA GLN A 57 0.97 12.63 -12.41
C GLN A 57 0.64 13.97 -11.72
N LYS A 58 0.21 13.96 -10.46
CA LYS A 58 -0.31 15.13 -9.73
C LYS A 58 0.31 15.33 -8.35
N GLY A 59 1.47 14.74 -8.07
CA GLY A 59 2.05 14.77 -6.73
C GLY A 59 3.57 14.73 -6.71
N LEU A 60 4.11 15.00 -5.52
CA LEU A 60 5.54 14.96 -5.27
C LEU A 60 6.12 13.54 -5.26
N GLY A 61 5.27 12.51 -5.20
CA GLY A 61 5.66 11.11 -5.02
C GLY A 61 5.50 10.18 -6.22
N GLY A 62 5.46 8.88 -5.93
CA GLY A 62 5.17 7.87 -6.93
C GLY A 62 4.96 6.48 -6.33
N ARG A 63 4.87 5.50 -7.23
CA ARG A 63 4.64 4.10 -6.92
C ARG A 63 5.91 3.31 -7.19
N ILE A 64 6.36 2.60 -6.17
CA ILE A 64 7.53 1.73 -6.22
C ILE A 64 7.01 0.32 -6.48
N HIS A 65 7.34 -0.23 -7.65
CA HIS A 65 7.11 -1.64 -7.97
C HIS A 65 8.35 -2.42 -7.55
N TYR A 66 8.14 -3.54 -6.88
CA TYR A 66 9.24 -4.34 -6.35
C TYR A 66 8.90 -5.82 -6.35
N GLN A 67 9.94 -6.63 -6.32
CA GLN A 67 9.86 -8.07 -6.20
C GLN A 67 10.69 -8.57 -5.03
N TYR A 68 10.29 -9.67 -4.41
CA TYR A 68 11.03 -10.31 -3.31
C TYR A 68 10.79 -11.82 -3.33
N ASN A 69 11.73 -12.56 -2.74
CA ASN A 69 11.68 -14.02 -2.70
C ASN A 69 11.43 -14.52 -1.27
N ILE A 70 10.49 -15.44 -1.12
CA ILE A 70 10.28 -16.20 0.10
C ILE A 70 10.28 -17.68 -0.25
N LYS A 71 11.29 -18.40 0.23
CA LYS A 71 11.43 -19.87 0.06
C LYS A 71 11.33 -20.33 -1.41
N GLY A 72 11.93 -19.58 -2.33
CA GLY A 72 11.95 -19.89 -3.76
C GLY A 72 10.77 -19.31 -4.55
N VAL A 73 9.75 -18.76 -3.87
CA VAL A 73 8.59 -18.15 -4.53
C VAL A 73 8.82 -16.65 -4.67
N ILE A 74 8.66 -16.13 -5.88
CA ILE A 74 8.77 -14.70 -6.19
C ILE A 74 7.40 -14.05 -6.02
N PHE A 75 7.39 -12.95 -5.27
CA PHE A 75 6.23 -12.10 -5.09
C PHE A 75 6.51 -10.73 -5.69
N GLU A 76 5.47 -10.12 -6.28
CA GLU A 76 5.50 -8.78 -6.82
C GLU A 76 4.46 -7.92 -6.11
N ASN A 77 4.83 -6.69 -5.79
CA ASN A 77 3.90 -5.76 -5.15
C ASN A 77 4.26 -4.30 -5.46
N VAL A 78 3.39 -3.39 -5.04
CA VAL A 78 3.50 -1.96 -5.26
C VAL A 78 3.32 -1.22 -3.94
N SER A 79 4.19 -0.26 -3.66
CA SER A 79 4.05 0.63 -2.51
C SER A 79 4.02 2.08 -3.00
N ALA A 80 3.04 2.83 -2.52
CA ALA A 80 2.98 4.27 -2.76
C ALA A 80 3.93 4.98 -1.79
N ASN A 81 4.77 5.86 -2.32
CA ASN A 81 5.66 6.70 -1.55
C ASN A 81 5.40 8.17 -1.89
N ARG A 82 4.78 8.89 -0.95
CA ARG A 82 4.42 10.30 -1.11
C ARG A 82 5.52 11.28 -0.70
N GLN A 83 6.53 10.80 0.02
CA GLN A 83 7.61 11.63 0.59
C GLN A 83 8.84 11.71 -0.32
N MET A 84 8.96 10.78 -1.26
CA MET A 84 10.06 10.76 -2.21
C MET A 84 9.82 11.76 -3.33
N ASN A 85 10.84 12.52 -3.73
CA ASN A 85 10.81 13.36 -4.92
C ASN A 85 10.61 12.50 -6.18
N ALA A 86 9.51 12.74 -6.89
CA ALA A 86 9.10 12.07 -8.11
C ALA A 86 10.18 12.06 -9.21
N ASP A 87 10.97 13.12 -9.30
CA ASP A 87 12.03 13.23 -10.31
C ASP A 87 13.27 12.41 -9.95
N LYS A 88 13.43 12.00 -8.69
CA LYS A 88 14.57 11.20 -8.21
C LYS A 88 14.24 9.72 -8.00
N GLY A 89 12.97 9.33 -8.06
CA GLY A 89 12.54 7.96 -7.75
C GLY A 89 13.13 6.87 -8.66
N TYR A 90 13.55 7.22 -9.88
CA TYR A 90 14.24 6.28 -10.78
C TYR A 90 15.57 5.77 -10.21
N LEU A 91 16.22 6.52 -9.31
CA LEU A 91 17.48 6.12 -8.67
C LEU A 91 17.33 4.88 -7.76
N MET A 92 16.09 4.53 -7.40
CA MET A 92 15.79 3.34 -6.63
C MET A 92 15.72 2.06 -7.46
N VAL A 93 15.55 2.16 -8.78
CA VAL A 93 15.40 0.99 -9.66
C VAL A 93 16.66 0.12 -9.59
N ASN A 94 16.47 -1.19 -9.51
CA ASN A 94 17.50 -2.20 -9.29
C ASN A 94 18.24 -2.11 -7.95
N LYS A 95 17.77 -1.29 -7.01
CA LYS A 95 18.28 -1.28 -5.63
C LYS A 95 17.49 -2.24 -4.74
N SER A 96 18.18 -2.77 -3.75
CA SER A 96 17.62 -3.67 -2.76
C SER A 96 17.23 -2.92 -1.49
N PHE A 97 16.06 -3.22 -0.95
CA PHE A 97 15.55 -2.66 0.29
C PHE A 97 14.94 -3.74 1.18
N PRO A 98 14.83 -3.53 2.48
CA PRO A 98 14.03 -4.39 3.34
C PRO A 98 12.57 -4.39 2.87
N VAL A 99 11.98 -5.59 2.81
CA VAL A 99 10.55 -5.79 2.60
C VAL A 99 9.98 -6.43 3.86
N VAL A 100 9.00 -5.76 4.43
CA VAL A 100 8.19 -6.31 5.52
C VAL A 100 6.99 -7.00 4.89
N TYR A 101 6.76 -8.26 5.24
CA TYR A 101 5.66 -9.05 4.70
C TYR A 101 4.93 -9.80 5.82
N ASP A 102 3.68 -10.17 5.56
CA ASP A 102 2.91 -11.02 6.44
C ASP A 102 3.32 -12.49 6.26
N THR A 103 3.86 -13.11 7.30
CA THR A 103 4.34 -14.50 7.25
C THR A 103 3.24 -15.52 6.97
N THR A 104 1.97 -15.20 7.23
CA THR A 104 0.80 -16.05 6.94
C THR A 104 0.23 -15.79 5.55
N LYS A 105 0.41 -14.58 5.01
CA LYS A 105 -0.05 -14.14 3.69
C LYS A 105 1.05 -13.35 2.98
N PRO A 106 2.07 -14.04 2.45
CA PRO A 106 3.27 -13.37 1.93
C PRO A 106 3.02 -12.27 0.90
N GLY A 107 1.94 -12.35 0.10
CA GLY A 107 1.58 -11.30 -0.86
C GLY A 107 1.16 -9.96 -0.24
N VAL A 108 0.88 -9.91 1.06
CA VAL A 108 0.68 -8.65 1.80
C VAL A 108 2.04 -8.17 2.29
N SER A 109 2.56 -7.11 1.66
CA SER A 109 3.91 -6.63 1.91
C SER A 109 4.06 -5.12 1.71
N VAL A 110 5.12 -4.56 2.31
CA VAL A 110 5.54 -3.16 2.15
C VAL A 110 7.06 -3.13 2.01
N ILE A 111 7.56 -2.44 0.99
CA ILE A 111 8.99 -2.14 0.85
C ILE A 111 9.35 -0.90 1.68
N VAL A 112 10.42 -1.00 2.47
CA VAL A 112 10.87 0.02 3.42
C VAL A 112 11.89 0.91 2.75
N THR A 113 11.48 2.14 2.45
CA THR A 113 12.20 3.05 1.55
C THR A 113 12.33 4.45 2.11
N THR A 114 11.64 4.78 3.20
CA THR A 114 11.77 6.06 3.91
C THR A 114 12.26 5.88 5.33
N PRO A 115 13.02 6.84 5.91
CA PRO A 115 13.44 6.80 7.30
C PRO A 115 12.28 6.57 8.27
N ALA A 116 11.12 7.20 8.02
CA ALA A 116 9.91 7.00 8.81
C ALA A 116 9.43 5.54 8.76
N GLN A 117 9.53 4.86 7.62
CA GLN A 117 9.20 3.43 7.53
C GLN A 117 10.20 2.57 8.29
N PHE A 118 11.51 2.87 8.24
CA PHE A 118 12.53 2.18 9.04
C PHE A 118 12.19 2.26 10.53
N GLU A 119 11.85 3.44 11.03
CA GLU A 119 11.41 3.66 12.41
C GLU A 119 10.11 2.89 12.74
N ASN A 120 9.07 3.04 11.90
CA ASN A 120 7.77 2.39 12.10
C ASN A 120 7.86 0.86 12.18
N TYR A 121 8.80 0.24 11.44
CA TYR A 121 9.00 -1.20 11.46
C TYR A 121 10.07 -1.67 12.44
N SER A 122 10.70 -0.75 13.16
CA SER A 122 11.83 -1.00 14.07
C SER A 122 13.01 -1.69 13.36
N ILE A 123 13.34 -1.19 12.17
CA ILE A 123 14.45 -1.66 11.33
C ILE A 123 15.51 -0.56 11.35
N GLU A 124 16.76 -0.91 11.64
CA GLU A 124 17.87 0.03 11.54
C GLU A 124 18.08 0.46 10.08
N LEU A 125 18.30 1.76 9.84
CA LEU A 125 18.64 2.26 8.52
C LEU A 125 20.12 1.93 8.23
N PRO A 126 20.43 0.99 7.32
CA PRO A 126 21.82 0.62 7.05
C PRO A 126 22.55 1.76 6.34
N ASP A 127 23.86 1.82 6.56
CA ASP A 127 24.73 2.87 5.98
C ASP A 127 24.66 2.93 4.44
N SER A 128 24.50 1.77 3.80
CA SER A 128 24.32 1.63 2.35
C SER A 128 23.05 2.29 1.80
N LEU A 129 22.10 2.64 2.67
CA LEU A 129 20.85 3.30 2.33
C LEU A 129 20.76 4.74 2.87
N LYS A 130 21.83 5.32 3.41
CA LYS A 130 21.80 6.72 3.92
C LYS A 130 21.41 7.75 2.84
N TRP A 131 21.77 7.49 1.58
CA TRP A 131 21.46 8.34 0.42
C TRP A 131 19.96 8.50 0.13
N ILE A 132 19.08 7.64 0.69
CA ILE A 132 17.63 7.79 0.50
C ILE A 132 17.11 9.13 1.05
N ARG A 133 17.82 9.72 2.02
CA ARG A 133 17.45 11.03 2.59
C ARG A 133 17.51 12.14 1.53
N ASP A 134 18.47 12.07 0.62
CA ASP A 134 18.65 13.04 -0.46
C ASP A 134 17.57 12.92 -1.56
N LEU A 135 16.89 11.78 -1.61
CA LEU A 135 15.72 11.56 -2.47
C LEU A 135 14.45 12.20 -1.91
N MET A 136 14.43 12.52 -0.60
CA MET A 136 13.26 13.06 0.10
C MET A 136 13.36 14.56 0.37
N SER A 137 14.55 15.13 0.26
CA SER A 137 14.74 16.58 0.26
C SER A 137 14.38 17.17 -1.11
N GLU A 138 13.57 18.23 -1.08
CA GLU A 138 13.29 19.12 -2.23
C GLU A 138 14.57 19.68 -2.83
#